data_AF-A0A3Q9G8L1-F1
#
_entry.id   AF-A0A3Q9G8L1-F1
#
_cell.length_a   1.000
_cell.length_b   1.000
_cell.length_c   1.000
_cell.angle_alpha   90.00
_cell.angle_beta   90.00
_cell.angle_gamma   90.00
#
_symmetry.space_group_name_H-M   'P 1'
#
loop_
_entity.id
_entity.type
_entity.pdbx_description
1 polymer ?
#
loop_
_entity_poly.entity_id
_entity_poly.type
_entity_poly.pdbx_seq_one_letter_code
_entity_poly.pdbx_strand_id
1 'polypeptide(L)' 'MQNNFWNYLLETFELIENMNNDNQDLLSQVSSRLETIDLLYERNFDPVDSYQEFVAVKLIKAISQALKKHQQS' A
#
# COMPACT_ATOMS: atom_id res chain seq x y z
N MET A 1 16.92 -5.48 10.45
CA MET A 1 15.48 -5.18 10.56
C MET A 1 14.79 -5.47 9.22
N GLN A 2 14.81 -6.73 8.76
CA GLN A 2 14.43 -7.08 7.38
C GLN A 2 12.98 -7.57 7.24
N ASN A 3 12.25 -7.77 8.35
CA ASN A 3 10.88 -8.33 8.33
C ASN A 3 9.76 -7.30 8.53
N ASN A 4 10.07 -6.01 8.68
CA ASN A 4 9.02 -5.02 9.00
C ASN A 4 8.12 -4.72 7.79
N PHE A 5 8.65 -4.76 6.56
CA PHE A 5 7.87 -4.42 5.38
C PHE A 5 6.85 -5.49 5.01
N TRP A 6 7.29 -6.75 4.86
CA TRP A 6 6.41 -7.86 4.51
C TRP A 6 5.34 -8.12 5.57
N ASN A 7 5.68 -8.00 6.86
CA ASN A 7 4.70 -8.08 7.93
C ASN A 7 3.69 -6.93 7.84
N TYR A 8 4.15 -5.70 7.58
CA TYR A 8 3.25 -4.55 7.41
C TYR A 8 2.32 -4.72 6.19
N LEU A 9 2.80 -5.31 5.10
CA LEU A 9 1.96 -5.65 3.95
C LEU A 9 0.91 -6.71 4.29
N LEU A 10 1.30 -7.75 5.05
CA LEU A 10 0.39 -8.79 5.48
C LEU A 10 -0.71 -8.22 6.40
N GLU A 11 -0.33 -7.45 7.41
CA GLU A 11 -1.28 -6.76 8.29
C GLU A 11 -2.22 -5.82 7.50
N THR A 12 -1.67 -5.12 6.49
CA THR A 12 -2.48 -4.26 5.62
C THR A 12 -3.48 -5.07 4.81
N PHE A 13 -3.07 -6.22 4.26
CA PHE A 13 -3.96 -7.14 3.56
C PHE A 13 -5.10 -7.62 4.47
N GLU A 14 -4.79 -8.13 5.66
CA GLU A 14 -5.78 -8.63 6.61
C GLU A 14 -6.76 -7.52 7.01
N LEU A 15 -6.26 -6.30 7.23
CA LEU A 15 -7.12 -5.17 7.59
C LEU A 15 -8.07 -4.80 6.45
N ILE A 16 -7.61 -4.79 5.20
CA ILE A 16 -8.45 -4.50 4.03
C ILE A 16 -9.51 -5.60 3.84
N GLU A 17 -9.13 -6.88 3.97
CA GLU A 17 -10.05 -8.01 3.83
C GLU A 17 -11.16 -7.98 4.90
N ASN A 18 -10.83 -7.54 6.11
CA ASN A 18 -11.77 -7.46 7.22
C ASN A 18 -12.55 -6.14 7.30
N MET A 19 -12.32 -5.17 6.39
CA MET A 19 -13.13 -3.95 6.34
C MET A 19 -14.54 -4.27 5.84
N ASN A 20 -15.54 -4.06 6.69
CA ASN A 20 -16.94 -4.29 6.33
C ASN A 20 -17.39 -3.36 5.19
N ASN A 21 -17.97 -3.97 4.15
CA ASN A 21 -18.45 -3.31 2.92
C ASN A 21 -19.62 -2.32 3.12
N ASP A 22 -20.16 -2.21 4.32
CA ASP A 22 -21.28 -1.31 4.63
C ASP A 22 -20.85 0.17 4.75
N ASN A 23 -19.54 0.43 4.87
CA ASN A 23 -19.02 1.79 4.92
C ASN A 23 -18.74 2.32 3.52
N GLN A 24 -19.45 3.39 3.13
CA GLN A 24 -19.25 4.15 1.89
C GLN A 24 -17.81 4.71 1.69
N ASP A 25 -16.92 4.51 2.67
CA ASP A 25 -15.57 5.06 2.71
C ASP A 25 -14.46 4.00 2.57
N LEU A 26 -14.79 2.75 2.22
CA LEU A 26 -13.82 1.66 2.06
C LEU A 26 -12.68 2.04 1.10
N LEU A 27 -13.02 2.63 -0.05
CA LEU A 27 -12.02 3.04 -1.04
C LEU A 27 -11.07 4.13 -0.52
N SER A 28 -11.56 5.08 0.28
CA SER A 28 -10.70 6.12 0.87
C SER A 28 -9.79 5.55 1.94
N GLN A 29 -10.29 4.61 2.76
CA GLN A 29 -9.49 3.94 3.78
C GLN A 29 -8.40 3.07 3.16
N VAL A 30 -8.73 2.32 2.10
CA VAL A 30 -7.74 1.56 1.31
C VAL A 30 -6.72 2.52 0.69
N SER A 31 -7.17 3.60 0.04
CA SER A 31 -6.29 4.58 -0.60
C SER A 31 -5.29 5.19 0.41
N SER A 32 -5.77 5.65 1.57
CA SER A 32 -4.94 6.23 2.63
C SER A 32 -3.89 5.25 3.18
N ARG A 33 -4.24 3.97 3.31
CA ARG A 33 -3.29 2.93 3.73
C ARG A 33 -2.21 2.68 2.69
N LEU A 34 -2.58 2.58 1.42
CA LEU A 34 -1.60 2.39 0.34
C LEU A 34 -0.65 3.60 0.21
N GLU A 35 -1.15 4.82 0.45
CA GLU A 35 -0.29 6.02 0.54
C GLU A 35 0.70 5.96 1.69
N THR A 36 0.25 5.44 2.84
CA THR A 36 1.12 5.30 4.02
C THR A 36 2.29 4.35 3.72
N ILE A 37 2.04 3.27 2.98
CA ILE A 37 3.10 2.35 2.51
C ILE A 37 4.08 3.08 1.60
N ASP A 38 3.60 3.86 0.63
CA ASP A 38 4.46 4.65 -0.26
C ASP A 38 5.33 5.61 0.58
N LEU A 39 4.75 6.39 1.49
CA LEU A 39 5.48 7.33 2.33
C LEU A 39 6.54 6.68 3.21
N LEU A 40 6.24 5.52 3.80
CA LEU A 40 7.15 4.84 4.71
C LEU A 40 8.31 4.15 3.98
N TYR A 41 8.11 3.72 2.73
CA TYR A 41 9.01 2.79 2.05
C TYR A 41 9.52 3.24 0.67
N GLU A 42 9.08 4.38 0.11
CA GLU A 42 9.43 4.87 -1.24
C GLU A 42 10.94 4.84 -1.54
N ARG A 43 11.77 5.11 -0.53
CA ARG A 43 13.23 5.24 -0.66
C ARG A 43 14.02 4.20 0.14
N ASN A 44 13.34 3.22 0.71
CA ASN A 44 13.97 2.26 1.63
C ASN A 44 14.59 1.06 0.93
N PHE A 45 14.29 0.83 -0.34
CA PHE A 45 14.73 -0.35 -1.08
C PHE A 45 15.53 0.02 -2.31
N ASP A 46 16.79 -0.40 -2.33
CA ASP A 46 17.62 -0.36 -3.53
C ASP A 46 17.19 -1.52 -4.45
N PRO A 47 16.90 -1.27 -5.75
CA PRO A 47 16.50 -2.32 -6.68
C PRO A 47 17.57 -3.41 -6.90
N VAL A 48 18.84 -3.17 -6.56
CA VAL A 48 19.92 -4.16 -6.63
C VAL A 48 19.90 -5.10 -5.43
N ASP A 49 19.71 -4.57 -4.23
CA ASP A 49 19.81 -5.33 -2.98
C ASP A 49 18.45 -5.86 -2.48
N SER A 50 17.34 -5.26 -2.88
CA SER A 50 15.98 -5.55 -2.36
C SER A 50 14.94 -5.38 -3.47
N TYR A 51 15.12 -6.10 -4.56
CA TYR A 51 14.29 -5.99 -5.76
C TYR A 51 12.81 -6.31 -5.50
N GLN A 52 12.51 -7.33 -4.68
CA GLN A 52 11.13 -7.75 -4.41
C GLN A 52 10.35 -6.65 -3.68
N GLU A 53 10.96 -6.07 -2.64
CA GLU A 53 10.39 -4.96 -1.89
C GLU A 53 10.26 -3.71 -2.76
N PHE A 54 11.27 -3.40 -3.58
CA PHE A 54 11.22 -2.32 -4.55
C PHE A 54 10.01 -2.46 -5.49
N VAL A 55 9.82 -3.64 -6.09
CA VAL A 55 8.69 -3.90 -6.99
C VAL A 55 7.35 -3.76 -6.27
N ALA A 56 7.24 -4.31 -5.05
CA ALA A 56 6.02 -4.21 -4.26
C ALA A 56 5.64 -2.74 -3.97
N VAL A 57 6.60 -1.92 -3.54
CA VAL A 57 6.38 -0.48 -3.29
C VAL A 57 5.95 0.23 -4.58
N LYS A 58 6.60 -0.03 -5.72
CA LYS A 58 6.21 0.57 -7.01
C LYS A 58 4.80 0.21 -7.43
N LEU A 59 4.38 -1.05 -7.24
CA LEU A 59 3.03 -1.49 -7.55
C LEU A 59 2.00 -0.82 -6.63
N ILE A 60 2.25 -0.82 -5.33
CA ILE A 60 1.36 -0.19 -4.33
C ILE A 60 1.17 1.29 -4.62
N LYS A 61 2.26 2.01 -4.97
CA LYS A 61 2.20 3.39 -5.40
C LYS A 61 1.33 3.59 -6.64
N ALA A 62 1.49 2.74 -7.66
CA ALA A 62 0.69 2.84 -8.88
C ALA A 62 -0.81 2.63 -8.60
N ILE A 63 -1.15 1.65 -7.74
CA ILE A 63 -2.52 1.38 -7.33
C ILE A 63 -3.10 2.57 -6.54
N SER A 64 -2.37 3.09 -5.55
CA SER A 64 -2.78 4.27 -4.77
C SER A 64 -3.08 5.47 -5.67
N GLN A 65 -2.21 5.76 -6.63
CA GLN A 65 -2.43 6.86 -7.58
C GLN A 65 -3.64 6.63 -8.49
N ALA A 66 -3.89 5.39 -8.93
CA ALA A 66 -5.05 5.07 -9.73
C ALA A 66 -6.35 5.28 -8.93
N LEU A 67 -6.39 4.83 -7.67
CA LEU A 67 -7.54 5.02 -6.78
C LEU A 67 -7.82 6.51 -6.53
N LYS A 68 -6.78 7.31 -6.23
CA LYS A 68 -6.93 8.78 -6.07
C LYS A 68 -7.56 9.44 -7.29
N LYS A 69 -7.10 9.09 -8.50
CA LYS A 69 -7.66 9.66 -9.74
C LYS A 69 -9.13 9.29 -9.92
N HIS A 70 -9.51 8.06 -9.55
CA HIS A 70 -10.89 7.59 -9.61
C HIS A 70 -11.81 8.33 -8.61
N GLN A 71 -11.29 8.76 -7.44
CA GLN A 71 -12.07 9.51 -6.45
C GLN A 71 -12.26 11.00 -6.81
N GLN A 72 -11.44 11.54 -7.72
CA GLN A 72 -11.47 12.94 -8.15
C GLN A 72 -12.26 13.17 -9.44
N SER A 73 -12.69 12.09 -10.11
CA SER A 73 -13.46 12.12 -11.36
C SER A 73 -14.96 11.98 -11.08
#